data_AF-A0A939FIN5-F1
#
_entry.id   AF-A0A939FIN5-F1
#
_cell.length_a   1.000
_cell.length_b   1.000
_cell.length_c   1.000
_cell.angle_alpha   90.00
_cell.angle_beta   90.00
_cell.angle_gamma   90.00
#
_symmetry.space_group_name_H-M   'P 1'
#
loop_
_entity.id
_entity.type
_entity.pdbx_description
1 polymer ?
#
loop_
_entity_poly.entity_id
_entity_poly.type
_entity_poly.pdbx_seq_one_letter_code
_entity_poly.pdbx_strand_id
1 'polypeptide(L)'
;VVAGMAQNPGMLITARVIQGLGAGGLTALAQIIMAAMISPRERGRYSGYLGATFAVATVGGPLVGGVITDASWLGWRWCLYVGVPFALIALFVLQKTLKLPETKRKVKVDWAGAFFITAAVSLLLVWVTFADDKFAWVSWQTYAMVGGSLLLALVFLFVETKAAEPIIPLRLFRNRTITLASVASLFVGIAMFAVTFSFIPCFQLARNESPTMSGVLTIPMIGGLFVSSTVSGQIITKTGKWKA
;
A
#
# COMPACT_ATOMS: atom_id res chain seq x y z
N VAL A 1 6.30 -2.85 17.07
CA VAL A 1 6.70 -3.34 18.42
C VAL A 1 6.19 -4.75 18.66
N VAL A 2 4.89 -4.99 18.90
CA VAL A 2 4.35 -6.33 19.25
C VAL A 2 4.73 -7.42 18.24
N ALA A 3 4.73 -7.13 16.93
CA ALA A 3 5.16 -8.08 15.90
C ALA A 3 6.61 -8.55 16.07
N GLY A 4 7.53 -7.68 16.53
CA GLY A 4 8.92 -8.03 16.81
C GLY A 4 9.08 -8.87 18.09
N MET A 5 8.04 -8.92 18.94
CA MET A 5 7.97 -9.75 20.14
C MET A 5 7.21 -11.08 19.89
N ALA A 6 6.77 -11.35 18.65
CA ALA A 6 5.98 -12.53 18.31
C ALA A 6 6.65 -13.87 18.62
N GLN A 7 6.13 -14.65 19.58
CA GLN A 7 6.70 -15.95 19.95
C GLN A 7 6.14 -17.12 19.14
N ASN A 8 5.00 -16.91 18.47
CA ASN A 8 4.36 -17.92 17.62
C ASN A 8 3.76 -17.25 16.36
N PRO A 9 3.48 -18.03 15.29
CA PRO A 9 2.93 -17.48 14.05
C PRO A 9 1.61 -16.73 14.25
N GLY A 10 0.72 -17.19 15.13
CA GLY A 10 -0.55 -16.54 15.43
C GLY A 10 -0.36 -15.12 15.98
N MET A 11 0.57 -14.93 16.92
CA MET A 11 0.90 -13.60 17.46
C MET A 11 1.47 -12.68 16.38
N LEU A 12 2.30 -13.20 15.48
CA LEU A 12 2.85 -12.42 14.36
C LEU A 12 1.72 -11.97 13.42
N ILE A 13 0.83 -12.88 13.03
CA ILE A 13 -0.30 -12.59 12.13
C ILE A 13 -1.20 -11.53 12.76
N THR A 14 -1.64 -11.71 14.01
CA THR A 14 -2.51 -10.75 14.71
C THR A 14 -1.85 -9.38 14.81
N ALA A 15 -0.56 -9.31 15.15
CA ALA A 15 0.16 -8.04 15.20
C ALA A 15 0.26 -7.37 13.82
N ARG A 16 0.39 -8.15 12.73
CA ARG A 16 0.41 -7.64 11.36
C ARG A 16 -0.96 -7.15 10.88
N VAL A 17 -2.05 -7.79 11.32
CA VAL A 17 -3.42 -7.30 11.08
C VAL A 17 -3.60 -5.91 11.71
N ILE A 18 -3.24 -5.76 12.99
CA ILE A 18 -3.32 -4.45 13.69
C ILE A 18 -2.44 -3.40 12.99
N GLN A 19 -1.21 -3.78 12.60
CA GLN A 19 -0.31 -2.88 11.89
C GLN A 19 -0.87 -2.47 10.51
N GLY A 20 -1.51 -3.39 9.79
CA GLY A 20 -2.15 -3.12 8.51
C GLY A 20 -3.30 -2.12 8.65
N LEU A 21 -4.16 -2.29 9.66
CA LEU A 21 -5.23 -1.33 9.96
C LEU A 21 -4.67 0.07 10.26
N GLY A 22 -3.63 0.16 11.09
CA GLY A 22 -2.96 1.43 11.41
C GLY A 22 -2.32 2.09 10.19
N ALA A 23 -1.64 1.33 9.34
CA ALA A 23 -1.01 1.82 8.12
C ALA A 23 -2.05 2.33 7.09
N GLY A 24 -3.17 1.61 6.92
CA GLY A 24 -4.28 2.04 6.08
C GLY A 24 -4.89 3.36 6.55
N GLY A 25 -5.15 3.49 7.86
CA GLY A 25 -5.64 4.74 8.44
C GLY A 25 -4.66 5.90 8.28
N LEU A 26 -3.36 5.67 8.53
CA LEU A 26 -2.33 6.70 8.45
C LEU A 26 -2.13 7.22 7.01
N THR A 27 -2.13 6.33 6.03
CA THR A 27 -2.00 6.70 4.61
C THR A 27 -3.21 7.51 4.13
N ALA A 28 -4.42 7.11 4.51
CA ALA A 28 -5.64 7.87 4.21
C ALA A 28 -5.65 9.25 4.87
N LEU A 29 -5.33 9.32 6.17
CA LEU A 29 -5.29 10.58 6.93
C LEU A 29 -4.24 11.55 6.39
N ALA A 30 -3.08 11.07 5.95
CA ALA A 30 -2.06 11.94 5.34
C ALA A 30 -2.58 12.66 4.09
N GLN A 31 -3.33 11.95 3.23
CA GLN A 31 -3.96 12.53 2.04
C GLN A 31 -5.09 13.51 2.42
N ILE A 32 -5.90 13.18 3.42
CA ILE A 32 -6.97 14.05 3.93
C ILE A 32 -6.39 15.36 4.50
N ILE A 33 -5.35 15.28 5.32
CA ILE A 33 -4.69 16.45 5.91
C ILE A 33 -4.10 17.34 4.81
N MET A 34 -3.45 16.75 3.80
CA MET A 34 -2.97 17.50 2.64
C MET A 34 -4.12 18.20 1.90
N ALA A 35 -5.24 17.50 1.67
CA ALA A 35 -6.39 18.11 1.01
C ALA A 35 -7.04 19.24 1.83
N ALA A 36 -7.01 19.14 3.16
CA ALA A 36 -7.61 20.11 4.08
C ALA A 36 -6.74 21.36 4.30
N MET A 37 -5.41 21.21 4.37
CA MET A 37 -4.51 22.33 4.66
C MET A 37 -3.93 22.99 3.40
N ILE A 38 -3.91 22.30 2.26
CA ILE A 38 -3.16 22.73 1.08
C ILE A 38 -4.10 23.09 -0.07
N SER A 39 -3.90 24.29 -0.59
CA SER A 39 -4.65 24.82 -1.72
C SER A 39 -4.53 23.89 -2.95
N PRO A 40 -5.60 23.73 -3.77
CA PRO A 40 -5.57 22.82 -4.92
C PRO A 40 -4.41 23.03 -5.90
N ARG A 41 -3.91 24.28 -6.01
CA ARG A 41 -2.78 24.63 -6.88
C ARG A 41 -1.45 24.09 -6.36
N GLU A 42 -1.28 23.99 -5.05
CA GLU A 42 -0.04 23.52 -4.43
C GLU A 42 -0.03 22.02 -4.14
N ARG A 43 -1.21 21.36 -4.18
CA ARG A 43 -1.34 19.92 -3.92
C ARG A 43 -0.39 19.06 -4.75
N GLY A 44 -0.11 19.44 -5.99
CA GLY A 44 0.86 18.73 -6.84
C GLY A 44 2.28 18.72 -6.23
N ARG A 45 2.74 19.87 -5.70
CA ARG A 45 4.06 19.98 -5.07
C ARG A 45 4.16 19.13 -3.81
N TYR A 46 3.14 19.19 -2.95
CA TYR A 46 3.13 18.44 -1.69
C TYR A 46 2.89 16.94 -1.88
N SER A 47 2.08 16.56 -2.87
CA SER A 47 1.98 15.17 -3.31
C SER A 47 3.32 14.65 -3.84
N GLY A 48 4.12 15.52 -4.47
CA GLY A 48 5.50 15.22 -4.86
C GLY A 48 6.41 14.93 -3.66
N TYR A 49 6.32 15.72 -2.57
CA TYR A 49 7.08 15.44 -1.35
C TYR A 49 6.67 14.12 -0.69
N LEU A 50 5.37 13.84 -0.57
CA LEU A 50 4.89 12.55 -0.06
C LEU A 50 5.35 11.38 -0.95
N GLY A 51 5.28 11.55 -2.27
CA GLY A 51 5.77 10.58 -3.24
C GLY A 51 7.29 10.33 -3.11
N ALA A 52 8.08 11.39 -2.90
CA ALA A 52 9.52 11.27 -2.68
C ALA A 52 9.84 10.52 -1.38
N THR A 53 9.16 10.83 -0.27
CA THR A 53 9.31 10.08 0.98
C THR A 53 8.93 8.61 0.80
N PHE A 54 7.83 8.34 0.08
CA PHE A 54 7.40 6.98 -0.21
C PHE A 54 8.42 6.22 -1.07
N ALA A 55 8.99 6.87 -2.09
CA ALA A 55 10.05 6.30 -2.92
C ALA A 55 11.28 5.98 -2.06
N VAL A 56 11.81 6.94 -1.29
CA VAL A 56 12.97 6.71 -0.41
C VAL A 56 12.71 5.58 0.59
N ALA A 57 11.50 5.50 1.17
CA ALA A 57 11.13 4.42 2.08
C ALA A 57 11.07 3.05 1.38
N THR A 58 10.48 2.99 0.18
CA THR A 58 10.38 1.77 -0.63
C THR A 58 11.76 1.27 -1.04
N VAL A 59 12.66 2.21 -1.34
CA VAL A 59 14.06 1.97 -1.73
C VAL A 59 14.92 1.50 -0.57
N GLY A 60 14.85 2.25 0.53
CA GLY A 60 15.64 1.98 1.72
C GLY A 60 15.19 0.70 2.43
N GLY A 61 13.92 0.31 2.30
CA GLY A 61 13.33 -0.85 2.96
C GLY A 61 14.12 -2.15 2.74
N PRO A 62 14.30 -2.62 1.48
CA PRO A 62 15.07 -3.83 1.18
C PRO A 62 16.54 -3.74 1.59
N LEU A 63 17.19 -2.59 1.40
CA LEU A 63 18.61 -2.40 1.75
C LEU A 63 18.83 -2.48 3.26
N VAL A 64 18.06 -1.68 4.02
CA VAL A 64 18.12 -1.66 5.48
C VAL A 64 17.68 -3.02 6.04
N GLY A 65 16.61 -3.61 5.48
CA GLY A 65 16.14 -4.94 5.85
C GLY A 65 17.17 -6.05 5.60
N GLY A 66 17.87 -6.00 4.46
CA GLY A 66 18.95 -6.94 4.12
C GLY A 66 20.11 -6.85 5.10
N VAL A 67 20.61 -5.64 5.38
CA VAL A 67 21.71 -5.42 6.33
C VAL A 67 21.32 -5.87 7.74
N ILE A 68 20.10 -5.58 8.19
CA ILE A 68 19.61 -6.02 9.50
C ILE A 68 19.53 -7.55 9.56
N THR A 69 19.15 -8.21 8.47
CA THR A 69 18.97 -9.67 8.46
C THR A 69 20.31 -10.41 8.32
N ASP A 70 21.29 -9.82 7.62
CA ASP A 70 22.63 -10.40 7.45
C ASP A 70 23.54 -10.17 8.67
N ALA A 71 23.28 -9.14 9.48
CA ALA A 71 24.00 -8.92 10.71
C ALA A 71 23.70 -10.07 11.69
N SER A 72 24.68 -10.95 11.92
CA SER A 72 24.55 -12.16 12.74
C SER A 72 24.02 -11.94 14.17
N TRP A 73 24.15 -10.73 14.70
CA TRP A 73 23.66 -10.30 16.01
C TRP A 73 22.25 -9.67 15.98
N LEU A 74 21.75 -9.29 14.81
CA LEU A 74 20.42 -8.75 14.56
C LEU A 74 19.57 -9.81 13.84
N GLY A 75 18.64 -10.44 14.54
CA GLY A 75 17.65 -11.29 13.85
C GLY A 75 16.68 -10.47 13.00
N TRP A 76 15.98 -11.13 12.05
CA TRP A 76 14.91 -10.56 11.21
C TRP A 76 13.85 -9.74 11.97
N ARG A 77 13.68 -10.02 13.26
CA ARG A 77 12.75 -9.33 14.17
C ARG A 77 13.07 -7.83 14.30
N TRP A 78 14.35 -7.46 14.16
CA TRP A 78 14.78 -6.06 14.19
C TRP A 78 14.25 -5.24 13.03
N CYS A 79 13.92 -5.85 11.89
CA CYS A 79 13.22 -5.17 10.80
C CYS A 79 11.87 -4.58 11.25
N LEU A 80 11.24 -5.16 12.29
CA LEU A 80 9.97 -4.69 12.86
C LEU A 80 10.15 -3.61 13.94
N TYR A 81 11.39 -3.40 14.42
CA TYR A 81 11.74 -2.37 15.40
C TYR A 81 12.35 -1.14 14.76
N VAL A 82 13.02 -1.26 13.61
CA VAL A 82 13.70 -0.12 12.96
C VAL A 82 12.75 1.01 12.58
N GLY A 83 11.48 0.72 12.26
CA GLY A 83 10.49 1.76 12.02
C GLY A 83 10.03 2.52 13.27
N VAL A 84 10.29 2.00 14.49
CA VAL A 84 9.75 2.55 15.74
C VAL A 84 10.33 3.94 16.06
N PRO A 85 11.65 4.19 16.01
CA PRO A 85 12.21 5.52 16.22
C PRO A 85 11.63 6.56 15.25
N PHE A 86 11.51 6.22 13.96
CA PHE A 86 10.92 7.12 12.96
C PHE A 86 9.45 7.42 13.25
N ALA A 87 8.68 6.41 13.66
CA ALA A 87 7.28 6.60 14.04
C ALA A 87 7.14 7.50 15.28
N LEU A 88 8.01 7.35 16.28
CA LEU A 88 8.00 8.19 17.48
C LEU A 88 8.38 9.64 17.16
N ILE A 89 9.41 9.86 16.33
CA ILE A 89 9.80 11.20 15.88
C ILE A 89 8.66 11.84 15.09
N ALA A 90 8.07 11.10 14.14
CA ALA A 90 6.93 11.59 13.37
C ALA A 90 5.74 11.96 14.26
N LEU A 91 5.41 11.12 15.26
CA LEU A 91 4.35 11.38 16.22
C LEU A 91 4.63 12.65 17.04
N PHE A 92 5.85 12.81 17.54
CA PHE A 92 6.26 13.99 18.31
C PHE A 92 6.16 15.27 17.48
N VAL A 93 6.67 15.25 16.25
CA VAL A 93 6.60 16.39 15.34
C VAL A 93 5.14 16.73 15.03
N LEU A 94 4.31 15.72 14.74
CA LEU A 94 2.89 15.91 14.45
C LEU A 94 2.15 16.53 15.62
N GLN A 95 2.36 16.04 16.84
CA GLN A 95 1.74 16.59 18.06
C GLN A 95 2.10 18.06 18.29
N LYS A 96 3.31 18.48 17.94
CA LYS A 96 3.74 19.88 18.11
C LYS A 96 3.28 20.82 17.00
N THR A 97 3.22 20.34 15.76
CA THR A 97 3.07 21.21 14.58
C THR A 97 1.68 21.17 13.94
N LEU A 98 0.97 20.05 14.06
CA LEU A 98 -0.31 19.87 13.39
C LEU A 98 -1.43 20.57 14.17
N LYS A 99 -1.91 21.69 13.64
CA LYS A 99 -3.13 22.37 14.10
C LYS A 99 -4.17 22.29 12.98
N LEU A 100 -5.20 21.48 13.19
CA LEU A 100 -6.27 21.31 12.21
C LEU A 100 -7.42 22.28 12.51
N PRO A 101 -8.03 22.92 11.49
CA PRO A 101 -9.28 23.64 11.67
C PRO A 101 -10.39 22.64 12.05
N GLU A 102 -11.02 22.82 13.22
CA GLU A 102 -12.09 21.95 13.66
C GLU A 102 -13.33 22.11 12.76
N THR A 103 -13.60 21.11 11.93
CA THR A 103 -14.88 20.97 11.21
C THR A 103 -15.58 19.70 11.68
N LYS A 104 -16.45 19.84 12.68
CA LYS A 104 -17.25 18.72 13.19
C LYS A 104 -18.41 18.45 12.23
N ARG A 105 -18.23 17.50 11.31
CA ARG A 105 -19.31 16.94 10.50
C ARG A 105 -19.74 15.60 11.08
N LYS A 106 -21.06 15.35 11.17
CA LYS A 106 -21.60 14.01 11.43
C LYS A 106 -21.46 13.19 10.14
N VAL A 107 -20.52 12.25 10.14
CA VAL A 107 -20.23 11.35 9.03
C VAL A 107 -20.73 9.96 9.43
N LYS A 108 -21.44 9.25 8.55
CA LYS A 108 -21.88 7.87 8.77
C LYS A 108 -20.87 6.94 8.11
N VAL A 109 -20.21 6.11 8.91
CA VAL A 109 -19.26 5.13 8.40
C VAL A 109 -20.01 3.98 7.74
N ASP A 110 -19.64 3.66 6.49
CA ASP A 110 -20.17 2.49 5.78
C ASP A 110 -19.42 1.21 6.18
N TRP A 111 -19.83 0.63 7.32
CA TRP A 111 -19.29 -0.62 7.84
C TRP A 111 -19.60 -1.82 6.96
N ALA A 112 -20.75 -1.81 6.28
CA ALA A 112 -21.17 -2.91 5.42
C ALA A 112 -20.31 -2.95 4.15
N GLY A 113 -20.15 -1.80 3.48
CA GLY A 113 -19.25 -1.66 2.34
C GLY A 113 -17.82 -2.07 2.70
N ALA A 114 -17.30 -1.56 3.83
CA ALA A 114 -15.96 -1.90 4.32
C ALA A 114 -15.77 -3.41 4.58
N PHE A 115 -16.78 -4.08 5.14
CA PHE A 115 -16.74 -5.52 5.38
C PHE A 115 -16.72 -6.31 4.07
N PHE A 116 -17.65 -6.04 3.14
CA PHE A 116 -17.76 -6.82 1.91
C PHE A 116 -16.54 -6.68 1.00
N ILE A 117 -16.00 -5.46 0.84
CA ILE A 117 -14.79 -5.27 0.03
C ILE A 117 -13.58 -5.96 0.66
N THR A 118 -13.42 -5.84 1.98
CA THR A 118 -12.30 -6.47 2.70
C THR A 118 -12.39 -7.99 2.64
N ALA A 119 -13.59 -8.55 2.81
CA ALA A 119 -13.85 -9.98 2.71
C ALA A 119 -13.61 -10.50 1.28
N ALA A 120 -14.09 -9.79 0.25
CA ALA A 120 -13.90 -10.16 -1.15
C ALA A 120 -12.40 -10.24 -1.51
N VAL A 121 -11.63 -9.21 -1.15
CA VAL A 121 -10.19 -9.14 -1.41
C VAL A 121 -9.43 -10.18 -0.60
N SER A 122 -9.78 -10.35 0.68
CA SER A 122 -9.14 -11.35 1.55
C SER A 122 -9.35 -12.77 1.04
N LEU A 123 -10.57 -13.11 0.61
CA LEU A 123 -10.87 -14.42 0.05
C LEU A 123 -10.09 -14.68 -1.26
N LEU A 124 -9.96 -13.67 -2.11
CA LEU A 124 -9.17 -13.75 -3.33
C LEU A 124 -7.66 -13.93 -3.06
N LEU A 125 -7.13 -13.22 -2.05
CA LEU A 125 -5.73 -13.36 -1.63
C LEU A 125 -5.46 -14.74 -1.02
N VAL A 126 -6.37 -15.26 -0.21
CA VAL A 126 -6.29 -16.62 0.34
C VAL A 126 -6.26 -17.65 -0.78
N TRP A 127 -7.10 -17.47 -1.81
CA TRP A 127 -7.10 -18.34 -2.98
C TRP A 127 -5.74 -18.35 -3.69
N VAL A 128 -5.20 -17.19 -4.08
CA VAL A 128 -3.90 -17.11 -4.76
C VAL A 128 -2.76 -17.66 -3.90
N THR A 129 -2.83 -17.46 -2.58
CA THR A 129 -1.77 -17.90 -1.66
C THR A 129 -1.70 -19.43 -1.52
N PHE A 130 -2.84 -20.12 -1.55
CA PHE A 130 -2.91 -21.57 -1.34
C PHE A 130 -3.09 -22.38 -2.62
N ALA A 131 -3.38 -21.73 -3.75
CA ALA A 131 -3.36 -22.39 -5.05
C ALA A 131 -1.97 -23.00 -5.29
N ASP A 132 -1.96 -24.25 -5.75
CA ASP A 132 -0.76 -25.07 -6.00
C ASP A 132 -0.03 -25.62 -4.74
N ASP A 133 -0.32 -25.11 -3.54
CA ASP A 133 0.19 -25.69 -2.28
C ASP A 133 -0.83 -26.62 -1.60
N LYS A 134 -2.07 -26.14 -1.37
CA LYS A 134 -3.11 -26.90 -0.66
C LYS A 134 -4.18 -27.48 -1.58
N PHE A 135 -4.40 -26.86 -2.73
CA PHE A 135 -5.39 -27.29 -3.72
C PHE A 135 -4.94 -26.89 -5.12
N ALA A 136 -5.39 -27.63 -6.13
CA ALA A 136 -5.08 -27.34 -7.52
C ALA A 136 -5.77 -26.06 -8.01
N TRP A 137 -5.18 -25.40 -9.00
CA TRP A 137 -5.75 -24.24 -9.68
C TRP A 137 -7.17 -24.51 -10.19
N VAL A 138 -7.41 -25.69 -10.75
CA VAL A 138 -8.74 -26.14 -11.17
C VAL A 138 -9.27 -27.13 -10.12
N SER A 139 -10.01 -26.61 -9.14
CA SER A 139 -10.57 -27.40 -8.03
C SER A 139 -11.88 -26.77 -7.53
N TRP A 140 -12.70 -27.56 -6.84
CA TRP A 140 -13.94 -27.04 -6.26
C TRP A 140 -13.67 -25.91 -5.25
N GLN A 141 -12.52 -25.96 -4.54
CA GLN A 141 -12.07 -24.90 -3.64
C GLN A 141 -11.78 -23.60 -4.41
N THR A 142 -11.10 -23.67 -5.55
CA THR A 142 -10.90 -22.50 -6.42
C THR A 142 -12.24 -21.91 -6.84
N TYR A 143 -13.17 -22.74 -7.34
CA TYR A 143 -14.47 -22.24 -7.77
C TYR A 143 -15.27 -21.61 -6.61
N ALA A 144 -15.21 -22.21 -5.42
CA ALA A 144 -15.86 -21.66 -4.23
C ALA A 144 -15.24 -20.34 -3.76
N MET A 145 -13.92 -20.22 -3.75
CA MET A 145 -13.22 -19.01 -3.30
C MET A 145 -13.30 -17.87 -4.32
N VAL A 146 -13.06 -18.16 -5.59
CA VAL A 146 -13.16 -17.16 -6.67
C VAL A 146 -14.62 -16.76 -6.87
N GLY A 147 -15.54 -17.72 -6.94
CA GLY A 147 -16.97 -17.46 -7.04
C GLY A 147 -17.51 -16.70 -5.82
N GLY A 148 -17.07 -17.07 -4.61
CA GLY A 148 -17.40 -16.35 -3.38
C GLY A 148 -16.85 -14.92 -3.35
N SER A 149 -15.62 -14.71 -3.81
CA SER A 149 -15.02 -13.37 -3.91
C SER A 149 -15.79 -12.49 -4.90
N LEU A 150 -16.15 -13.03 -6.07
CA LEU A 150 -16.98 -12.33 -7.05
C LEU A 150 -18.36 -12.01 -6.48
N LEU A 151 -19.00 -12.94 -5.77
CA LEU A 151 -20.29 -12.70 -5.13
C LEU A 151 -20.19 -11.59 -4.07
N LEU A 152 -19.18 -11.64 -3.20
CA LEU A 152 -18.94 -10.60 -2.20
C LEU A 152 -18.67 -9.24 -2.85
N ALA A 153 -17.93 -9.20 -3.97
CA ALA A 153 -17.71 -7.98 -4.73
C ALA A 153 -19.01 -7.44 -5.35
N LEU A 154 -19.89 -8.30 -5.87
CA LEU A 154 -21.21 -7.90 -6.38
C LEU A 154 -22.11 -7.37 -5.25
N VAL A 155 -22.10 -8.02 -4.09
CA VAL A 155 -22.83 -7.55 -2.90
C VAL A 155 -22.28 -6.20 -2.43
N PHE A 156 -20.95 -6.03 -2.42
CA PHE A 156 -20.31 -4.74 -2.14
C PHE A 156 -20.84 -3.65 -3.07
N LEU A 157 -20.82 -3.88 -4.39
CA LEU A 157 -21.34 -2.90 -5.36
C LEU A 157 -22.81 -2.55 -5.11
N PHE A 158 -23.64 -3.53 -4.75
CA PHE A 158 -25.04 -3.29 -4.42
C PHE A 158 -25.22 -2.46 -3.14
N VAL A 159 -24.48 -2.80 -2.08
CA VAL A 159 -24.50 -2.03 -0.82
C VAL A 159 -24.04 -0.59 -1.06
N GLU A 160 -22.97 -0.43 -1.85
CA GLU A 160 -22.39 0.88 -2.18
C GLU A 160 -23.38 1.79 -2.91
N THR A 161 -24.24 1.24 -3.78
CA THR A 161 -25.28 2.02 -4.45
C THR A 161 -26.36 2.55 -3.51
N LYS A 162 -26.53 1.93 -2.35
CA LYS A 162 -27.53 2.28 -1.34
C LYS A 162 -26.95 3.04 -0.14
N ALA A 163 -25.63 3.03 0.04
CA ALA A 163 -24.96 3.69 1.13
C ALA A 163 -25.14 5.23 1.07
N ALA A 164 -25.36 5.85 2.24
CA ALA A 164 -25.54 7.30 2.34
C ALA A 164 -24.22 8.06 2.10
N GLU A 165 -23.10 7.49 2.55
CA GLU A 165 -21.75 8.00 2.35
C GLU A 165 -20.86 6.85 1.84
N PRO A 166 -20.93 6.52 0.53
CA PRO A 166 -20.17 5.42 -0.06
C PRO A 166 -18.66 5.66 0.04
N ILE A 167 -17.90 4.61 0.36
CA ILE A 167 -16.44 4.54 0.34
C ILE A 167 -15.91 4.85 -1.08
N ILE A 168 -16.55 4.26 -2.09
CA ILE A 168 -16.25 4.42 -3.51
C ILE A 168 -17.49 5.00 -4.19
N PRO A 169 -17.56 6.33 -4.35
CA PRO A 169 -18.67 6.95 -5.08
C PRO A 169 -18.63 6.54 -6.56
N LEU A 170 -19.39 5.50 -6.92
CA LEU A 170 -19.40 4.88 -8.26
C LEU A 170 -19.71 5.89 -9.38
N ARG A 171 -20.37 7.00 -9.06
CA ARG A 171 -20.65 8.11 -9.99
C ARG A 171 -19.38 8.75 -10.56
N LEU A 172 -18.25 8.68 -9.85
CA LEU A 172 -16.97 9.22 -10.33
C LEU A 172 -16.45 8.46 -11.55
N PHE A 173 -16.73 7.16 -11.67
CA PHE A 173 -16.31 6.35 -12.82
C PHE A 173 -17.09 6.67 -14.11
N ARG A 174 -18.12 7.51 -14.04
CA ARG A 174 -18.73 8.09 -15.24
C ARG A 174 -17.79 9.05 -15.96
N ASN A 175 -16.82 9.64 -15.25
CA ASN A 175 -15.80 10.49 -15.85
C ASN A 175 -14.66 9.63 -16.40
N ARG A 176 -14.50 9.63 -17.73
CA ARG A 176 -13.46 8.87 -18.43
C ARG A 176 -12.05 9.15 -17.89
N THR A 177 -11.75 10.40 -17.50
CA THR A 177 -10.44 10.75 -16.93
C THR A 177 -10.21 10.06 -15.60
N ILE A 178 -11.21 9.99 -14.73
CA ILE A 178 -11.10 9.31 -13.44
C ILE A 178 -10.93 7.80 -13.67
N THR A 179 -11.75 7.21 -14.54
CA THR A 179 -11.67 5.77 -14.83
C THR A 179 -10.32 5.37 -15.42
N LEU A 180 -9.81 6.12 -16.41
CA LEU A 180 -8.49 5.87 -16.98
C LEU A 180 -7.37 6.07 -15.96
N ALA A 181 -7.47 7.10 -15.11
CA ALA A 181 -6.51 7.33 -14.04
C ALA A 181 -6.51 6.18 -13.01
N SER A 182 -7.69 5.71 -12.59
CA SER A 182 -7.81 4.58 -11.66
C SER A 182 -7.26 3.28 -12.24
N VAL A 183 -7.54 3.00 -13.52
CA VAL A 183 -6.99 1.82 -14.22
C VAL A 183 -5.47 1.94 -14.35
N ALA A 184 -4.96 3.11 -14.71
CA ALA A 184 -3.52 3.35 -14.75
C ALA A 184 -2.88 3.16 -13.36
N SER A 185 -3.48 3.68 -12.30
CA SER A 185 -3.03 3.49 -10.92
C SER A 185 -3.03 2.02 -10.49
N LEU A 186 -4.01 1.22 -10.94
CA LEU A 186 -4.03 -0.22 -10.71
C LEU A 186 -2.80 -0.90 -11.33
N PHE A 187 -2.52 -0.63 -12.62
CA PHE A 187 -1.35 -1.19 -13.29
C PHE A 187 -0.02 -0.74 -12.66
N VAL A 188 0.06 0.52 -12.24
CA VAL A 188 1.22 1.04 -11.49
C VAL A 188 1.40 0.26 -10.19
N GLY A 189 0.32 0.02 -9.43
CA GLY A 189 0.35 -0.78 -8.21
C GLY A 189 0.83 -2.21 -8.47
N ILE A 190 0.27 -2.88 -9.49
CA ILE A 190 0.68 -4.22 -9.90
C ILE A 190 2.17 -4.25 -10.23
N ALA A 191 2.66 -3.34 -11.09
CA ALA A 191 4.06 -3.28 -11.47
C ALA A 191 4.97 -3.03 -10.26
N MET A 192 4.61 -2.09 -9.39
CA MET A 192 5.41 -1.72 -8.23
C MET A 192 5.56 -2.86 -7.23
N PHE A 193 4.47 -3.57 -6.92
CA PHE A 193 4.51 -4.68 -5.96
C PHE A 193 5.01 -5.98 -6.59
N ALA A 194 4.59 -6.34 -7.82
CA ALA A 194 5.01 -7.59 -8.45
C ALA A 194 6.52 -7.68 -8.62
N VAL A 195 7.17 -6.58 -9.03
CA VAL A 195 8.63 -6.54 -9.17
C VAL A 195 9.32 -6.70 -7.80
N THR A 196 8.86 -5.96 -6.79
CA THR A 196 9.44 -6.02 -5.44
C THR A 196 9.32 -7.42 -4.82
N PHE A 197 8.16 -8.07 -4.96
CA PHE A 197 7.91 -9.41 -4.40
C PHE A 197 8.60 -10.54 -5.17
N SER A 198 8.84 -10.38 -6.48
CA SER A 198 9.42 -11.45 -7.31
C SER A 198 10.94 -11.40 -7.37
N PHE A 199 11.53 -10.20 -7.37
CA PHE A 199 12.98 -10.04 -7.60
C PHE A 199 13.82 -10.48 -6.41
N ILE A 200 13.39 -10.17 -5.18
CA ILE A 200 14.15 -10.51 -3.97
C ILE A 200 14.30 -12.05 -3.84
N PRO A 201 13.22 -12.86 -3.91
CA PRO A 201 13.37 -14.31 -3.90
C PRO A 201 14.14 -14.84 -5.11
N CYS A 202 14.01 -14.23 -6.29
CA CYS A 202 14.78 -14.65 -7.46
C CYS A 202 16.30 -14.51 -7.22
N PHE A 203 16.76 -13.41 -6.63
CA PHE A 203 18.17 -13.23 -6.31
C PHE A 203 18.64 -14.16 -5.18
N GLN A 204 17.83 -14.37 -4.15
CA GLN A 204 18.21 -15.23 -3.03
C GLN A 204 18.16 -16.72 -3.39
N LEU A 205 17.08 -17.19 -4.02
CA LEU A 205 16.84 -18.62 -4.28
C LEU A 205 17.44 -19.10 -5.59
N ALA A 206 17.39 -18.29 -6.66
CA ALA A 206 17.91 -18.71 -7.97
C ALA A 206 19.39 -18.36 -8.15
N ARG A 207 19.86 -17.25 -7.54
CA ARG A 207 21.26 -16.79 -7.65
C ARG A 207 22.10 -17.02 -6.40
N ASN A 208 21.52 -17.57 -5.32
CA ASN A 208 22.21 -17.82 -4.04
C ASN A 208 22.90 -16.56 -3.46
N GLU A 209 22.36 -15.37 -3.75
CA GLU A 209 22.88 -14.11 -3.23
C GLU A 209 22.46 -13.89 -1.78
N SER A 210 23.29 -13.20 -0.98
CA SER A 210 22.89 -12.84 0.38
C SER A 210 21.69 -11.88 0.39
N PRO A 211 20.91 -11.81 1.48
CA PRO A 211 19.87 -10.79 1.65
C PRO A 211 20.34 -9.35 1.43
N THR A 212 21.54 -8.98 1.90
CA THR A 212 22.12 -7.64 1.63
C THR A 212 22.38 -7.45 0.14
N MET A 213 23.03 -8.40 -0.52
CA MET A 213 23.33 -8.30 -1.95
C MET A 213 22.05 -8.27 -2.79
N SER A 214 21.04 -9.05 -2.43
CA SER A 214 19.72 -9.00 -3.06
C SER A 214 19.06 -7.63 -2.94
N GLY A 215 19.20 -6.97 -1.78
CA GLY A 215 18.79 -5.58 -1.61
C GLY A 215 19.57 -4.62 -2.52
N VAL A 216 20.89 -4.77 -2.60
CA VAL A 216 21.76 -3.95 -3.49
C VAL A 216 21.37 -4.13 -4.96
N LEU A 217 21.04 -5.35 -5.38
CA LEU A 217 20.63 -5.65 -6.74
C LEU A 217 19.27 -5.05 -7.12
N THR A 218 18.50 -4.51 -6.17
CA THR A 218 17.29 -3.72 -6.46
C THR A 218 17.57 -2.25 -6.76
N ILE A 219 18.77 -1.73 -6.51
CA ILE A 219 19.15 -0.33 -6.76
C ILE A 219 18.93 0.10 -8.23
N PRO A 220 19.19 -0.71 -9.26
CA PRO A 220 18.90 -0.31 -10.65
C PRO A 220 17.41 -0.04 -10.90
N MET A 221 16.51 -0.84 -10.32
CA MET A 221 15.05 -0.62 -10.40
C MET A 221 14.68 0.73 -9.79
N ILE A 222 15.30 1.06 -8.67
CA ILE A 222 15.11 2.30 -7.93
C ILE A 222 15.57 3.50 -8.76
N GLY A 223 16.76 3.39 -9.38
CA GLY A 223 17.28 4.39 -10.29
C GLY A 223 16.33 4.62 -11.47
N GLY A 224 15.80 3.54 -12.05
CA GLY A 224 14.78 3.61 -13.11
C GLY A 224 13.51 4.34 -12.65
N LEU A 225 13.00 4.02 -11.46
CA LEU A 225 11.83 4.69 -10.89
C LEU A 225 12.09 6.19 -10.69
N PHE A 226 13.24 6.55 -10.14
CA PHE A 226 13.63 7.94 -9.89
C PHE A 226 13.79 8.74 -11.18
N VAL A 227 14.46 8.18 -12.19
CA VAL A 227 14.62 8.81 -13.50
C VAL A 227 13.25 8.97 -14.17
N SER A 228 12.44 7.92 -14.18
CA SER A 228 11.10 7.96 -14.77
C SER A 228 10.19 8.97 -14.08
N SER A 229 10.18 9.04 -12.75
CA SER A 229 9.38 10.01 -12.00
C SER A 229 9.85 11.45 -12.23
N THR A 230 11.16 11.66 -12.30
CA THR A 230 11.74 12.98 -12.54
C THR A 230 11.46 13.47 -13.95
N VAL A 231 11.70 12.61 -14.95
CA VAL A 231 11.46 12.93 -16.37
C VAL A 231 9.97 13.14 -16.62
N SER A 232 9.09 12.26 -16.14
CA SER A 232 7.64 12.45 -16.27
C SER A 232 7.16 13.71 -15.57
N GLY A 233 7.64 14.01 -14.35
CA GLY A 233 7.31 15.23 -13.63
C GLY A 233 7.76 16.50 -14.36
N GLN A 234 8.95 16.49 -14.95
CA GLN A 234 9.45 17.60 -15.79
C GLN A 234 8.64 17.76 -17.08
N ILE A 235 8.30 16.66 -17.75
CA ILE A 235 7.46 16.68 -18.96
C ILE A 235 6.08 17.26 -18.64
N ILE A 236 5.43 16.80 -17.56
CA ILE A 236 4.13 17.30 -17.13
C ILE A 236 4.19 18.80 -16.82
N THR A 237 5.24 19.24 -16.10
CA THR A 237 5.44 20.65 -15.76
C THR A 237 5.67 21.53 -17.00
N LYS A 238 6.46 21.04 -17.96
CA LYS A 238 6.73 21.75 -19.23
C LYS A 238 5.52 21.77 -20.16
N THR A 239 4.73 20.70 -20.21
CA THR A 239 3.60 20.59 -21.14
C THR A 239 2.34 21.30 -20.63
N GLY A 240 2.14 21.43 -19.31
CA GLY A 240 1.18 22.34 -18.68
C GLY A 240 -0.31 22.19 -19.04
N LYS A 241 -0.67 21.31 -19.98
CA LYS A 241 -2.05 21.13 -20.44
C LYS A 241 -2.76 20.08 -19.58
N TRP A 242 -3.44 20.56 -18.55
CA TRP A 242 -4.24 19.71 -17.65
C TRP A 242 -5.61 19.32 -18.24
N LYS A 243 -6.02 19.95 -19.34
CA LYS A 243 -7.14 19.58 -20.24
C LYS A 243 -6.86 20.10 -21.65
N ALA A 244 -7.39 19.40 -22.66
CA ALA A 244 -7.66 19.97 -23.98
C ALA A 244 -8.91 20.85 -23.90
#